data_AF-A0A7Y2LUS2-F1
#
_entry.id   AF-A0A7Y2LUS2-F1
#
_cell.length_a   1.000
_cell.length_b   1.000
_cell.length_c   1.000
_cell.angle_alpha   90.00
_cell.angle_beta   90.00
_cell.angle_gamma   90.00
#
_symmetry.space_group_name_H-M   'P 1'
#
loop_
_entity.id
_entity.type
_entity.pdbx_description
1 polymer ?
#
loop_
_entity_poly.entity_id
_entity_poly.type
_entity_poly.pdbx_seq_one_letter_code
_entity_poly.pdbx_strand_id
1 'polypeptide(L)'
;MHKDISIWMPLYIGDLQAKFARMTAEQIGAALLLMMDFWKNGAIPHDLATVCSITKLPQQTKAKTLLNTLMSLELFEIESEQIHSNFLTSLKSQALQNQQMKSDKAKNAAQARWNKSASNAQASNKQVQKNAQASSEDTPSIAPTKLKQCPSSSSSSSSSSSSSSSSSNFEEKNENFLENSKWI
;
A
#
# COMPACT_ATOMS: atom_id res chain seq x y z
N MET A 1 14.69 -1.35 -12.47
CA MET A 1 13.21 -1.28 -12.56
C MET A 1 12.78 0.12 -12.16
N HIS A 2 12.25 0.91 -13.11
CA HIS A 2 11.52 2.12 -12.73
C HIS A 2 10.24 1.67 -12.04
N LYS A 3 10.11 1.99 -10.75
CA LYS A 3 8.92 1.64 -9.99
C LYS A 3 7.89 2.71 -10.25
N ASP A 4 6.84 2.36 -10.98
CA ASP A 4 5.73 3.24 -11.30
C ASP A 4 5.14 3.82 -10.00
N ILE A 5 5.20 5.14 -9.84
CA ILE A 5 4.69 5.86 -8.66
C ILE A 5 3.17 5.97 -8.69
N SER A 6 2.55 5.78 -9.86
CA SER A 6 1.10 5.85 -9.99
C SER A 6 0.34 4.70 -9.29
N ILE A 7 1.05 3.68 -8.78
CA ILE A 7 0.45 2.53 -8.07
C ILE A 7 -0.06 2.86 -6.66
N TRP A 8 0.38 3.97 -6.07
CA TRP A 8 -0.04 4.40 -4.73
C TRP A 8 -0.11 5.92 -4.67
N MET A 9 -1.22 6.46 -4.16
CA MET A 9 -1.43 7.89 -3.95
C MET A 9 -1.48 8.20 -2.45
N PRO A 10 -0.66 9.14 -1.94
CA PRO A 10 -0.77 9.59 -0.55
C PRO A 10 -2.06 10.36 -0.33
N LEU A 11 -2.76 10.08 0.77
CA LEU A 11 -3.90 10.87 1.23
C LEU A 11 -3.67 11.26 2.70
N TYR A 12 -3.58 12.57 2.96
CA TYR A 12 -3.46 13.12 4.31
C TYR A 12 -4.86 13.46 4.83
N ILE A 13 -5.41 12.60 5.70
CA ILE A 13 -6.82 12.69 6.10
C ILE A 13 -7.17 14.03 6.77
N GLY A 14 -6.27 14.58 7.59
CA GLY A 14 -6.49 15.90 8.21
C GLY A 14 -6.60 17.02 7.19
N ASP A 15 -5.73 17.04 6.18
CA ASP A 15 -5.75 18.04 5.11
C ASP A 15 -7.00 17.90 4.25
N LEU A 16 -7.39 16.66 3.91
CA LEU A 16 -8.61 16.39 3.16
C LEU A 16 -9.85 16.81 3.94
N GLN A 17 -9.93 16.49 5.23
CA GLN A 17 -11.07 16.86 6.07
C GLN A 17 -11.20 18.39 6.17
N ALA A 18 -10.09 19.12 6.29
CA ALA A 18 -10.09 20.58 6.28
C ALA A 18 -10.54 21.15 4.93
N LYS A 19 -10.03 20.63 3.80
CA LYS A 19 -10.42 21.10 2.45
C LYS A 19 -11.87 20.79 2.11
N PHE A 20 -12.36 19.63 2.53
CA PHE A 20 -13.68 19.12 2.16
C PHE A 20 -14.77 19.38 3.21
N ALA A 21 -14.49 20.18 4.25
CA ALA A 21 -15.36 20.35 5.41
C ALA A 21 -16.82 20.73 5.09
N ARG A 22 -17.06 21.43 3.97
CA ARG A 22 -18.41 21.87 3.53
C ARG A 22 -18.97 21.07 2.35
N MET A 23 -18.28 20.01 1.92
CA MET A 23 -18.69 19.18 0.79
C MET A 23 -19.57 18.02 1.25
N THR A 24 -20.53 17.63 0.41
CA THR A 24 -21.34 16.43 0.66
C THR A 24 -20.53 15.16 0.39
N ALA A 25 -20.97 14.02 0.93
CA ALA A 25 -20.33 12.72 0.66
C ALA A 25 -20.23 12.41 -0.85
N GLU A 26 -21.27 12.75 -1.63
CA GLU A 26 -21.27 12.61 -3.10
C GLU A 26 -20.16 13.46 -3.73
N GLN A 27 -20.02 14.73 -3.32
CA GLN A 27 -18.99 15.62 -3.83
C GLN A 27 -17.58 15.17 -3.43
N ILE A 28 -17.40 14.69 -2.20
CA ILE A 28 -16.12 14.16 -1.71
C ILE A 28 -15.72 12.92 -2.51
N GLY A 29 -16.64 11.97 -2.71
CA GLY A 29 -16.39 10.77 -3.51
C GLY A 29 -16.03 11.12 -4.95
N ALA A 30 -16.78 12.03 -5.57
CA ALA A 30 -16.51 12.51 -6.91
C ALA A 30 -15.16 13.23 -7.03
N ALA A 31 -14.79 14.05 -6.04
CA ALA A 31 -13.48 14.71 -5.98
C ALA A 31 -12.34 13.68 -5.90
N LEU A 32 -12.47 12.67 -5.04
CA LEU A 32 -11.48 11.61 -4.91
C LEU A 32 -11.32 10.82 -6.22
N LEU A 33 -12.42 10.51 -6.92
CA LEU A 33 -12.36 9.86 -8.23
C LEU A 33 -11.56 10.68 -9.25
N LEU A 34 -11.77 12.00 -9.28
CA LEU A 34 -11.02 12.89 -10.18
C LEU A 34 -9.53 12.99 -9.79
N MET A 35 -9.23 13.06 -8.49
CA MET A 35 -7.85 13.04 -7.98
C MET A 35 -7.12 11.74 -8.33
N MET A 36 -7.81 10.59 -8.22
CA MET A 36 -7.25 9.28 -8.58
C MET A 36 -6.97 9.15 -10.07
N ASP A 37 -7.89 9.62 -10.91
CA ASP A 37 -7.69 9.64 -12.37
C ASP A 37 -6.49 10.52 -12.74
N PHE A 38 -6.43 11.75 -12.19
CA PHE A 38 -5.30 12.64 -12.40
C PHE A 38 -3.98 12.03 -11.92
N TRP A 39 -3.98 11.38 -10.74
CA TRP A 39 -2.78 10.73 -10.21
C TRP A 39 -2.27 9.64 -11.14
N LYS A 40 -3.19 8.86 -11.73
CA LYS A 40 -2.85 7.74 -12.60
C LYS A 40 -2.44 8.20 -14.00
N ASN A 41 -3.23 9.09 -14.60
CA ASN A 41 -3.19 9.41 -16.03
C ASN A 41 -2.60 10.80 -16.33
N GLY A 42 -2.56 11.71 -15.36
CA GLY A 42 -2.12 13.08 -15.54
C GLY A 42 -3.27 14.03 -15.88
N ALA A 43 -2.98 15.04 -16.70
CA ALA A 43 -3.95 16.08 -17.06
C ALA A 43 -5.22 15.49 -17.68
N ILE A 44 -6.38 16.03 -17.29
CA ILE A 44 -7.70 15.54 -17.69
C ILE A 44 -8.28 16.51 -18.73
N PRO A 45 -8.85 16.05 -19.86
CA PRO A 45 -9.54 16.93 -20.79
C PRO A 45 -10.63 17.76 -20.10
N HIS A 46 -10.72 19.06 -20.38
CA HIS A 46 -11.77 19.95 -19.86
C HIS A 46 -13.11 19.77 -20.61
N ASP A 47 -13.58 18.52 -20.65
CA ASP A 47 -14.86 18.12 -21.21
C ASP A 47 -15.74 17.56 -20.10
N LEU A 48 -16.95 18.12 -19.96
CA LEU A 48 -17.87 17.72 -18.89
C LEU A 48 -18.30 16.24 -19.03
N ALA A 49 -18.39 15.69 -20.25
CA ALA A 49 -18.72 14.26 -20.42
C ALA A 49 -17.62 13.35 -19.87
N THR A 50 -16.37 13.68 -20.14
CA THR A 50 -15.19 13.03 -19.56
C THR A 50 -15.20 13.13 -18.03
N VAL A 51 -15.47 14.32 -17.49
CA VAL A 51 -15.55 14.56 -16.04
C VAL A 51 -16.67 13.73 -15.40
N CYS A 52 -17.86 13.68 -16.00
CA CYS A 52 -18.96 12.82 -15.52
C CYS A 52 -18.58 11.34 -15.53
N SER A 53 -17.91 10.88 -16.59
CA SER A 53 -17.46 9.49 -16.71
C SER A 53 -16.48 9.11 -15.60
N ILE A 54 -15.54 9.99 -15.27
CA ILE A 54 -14.56 9.78 -14.19
C ILE A 54 -15.25 9.84 -12.82
N THR A 55 -15.99 10.92 -12.56
CA THR A 55 -16.61 11.22 -11.26
C THR A 55 -17.84 10.37 -10.93
N LYS A 56 -18.38 9.65 -11.92
CA LYS A 56 -19.63 8.88 -11.84
C LYS A 56 -20.86 9.74 -11.52
N LEU A 57 -20.78 11.05 -11.73
CA LEU A 57 -21.91 11.94 -11.58
C LEU A 57 -22.86 11.82 -12.79
N PRO A 58 -24.17 11.61 -12.57
CA PRO A 58 -25.10 11.37 -13.68
C PRO A 58 -25.52 12.65 -14.43
N GLN A 59 -25.31 13.83 -13.84
CA GLN A 59 -25.68 15.11 -14.47
C GLN A 59 -24.46 16.00 -14.69
N GLN A 60 -24.32 16.51 -15.92
CA GLN A 60 -23.30 17.50 -16.30
C GLN A 60 -23.31 18.74 -15.41
N THR A 61 -24.49 19.20 -14.99
CA THR A 61 -24.63 20.34 -14.07
C THR A 61 -23.97 20.08 -12.72
N LYS A 62 -24.09 18.85 -12.17
CA LYS A 62 -23.42 18.48 -10.93
C LYS A 62 -21.90 18.43 -11.11
N ALA A 63 -21.43 17.85 -12.21
CA ALA A 63 -19.99 17.79 -12.54
C ALA A 63 -19.40 19.19 -12.71
N LYS A 64 -20.10 20.10 -13.38
CA LYS A 64 -19.70 21.51 -13.51
C LYS A 64 -19.61 22.21 -12.16
N THR A 65 -20.62 22.05 -11.30
CA THR A 65 -20.61 22.63 -9.95
C THR A 65 -19.47 22.07 -9.09
N LEU A 66 -19.20 20.76 -9.19
CA LEU A 66 -18.06 20.14 -8.53
C LEU A 66 -16.74 20.74 -9.02
N LEU A 67 -16.53 20.83 -10.34
CA LEU A 67 -15.32 21.42 -10.92
C LEU A 67 -15.06 22.84 -10.41
N ASN A 68 -16.09 23.69 -10.42
CA ASN A 68 -15.99 25.06 -9.90
C ASN A 68 -15.61 25.07 -8.41
N THR A 69 -16.16 24.14 -7.63
CA THR A 69 -15.83 23.98 -6.21
C THR A 69 -14.37 23.58 -6.04
N LEU A 70 -13.89 22.61 -6.83
CA LEU A 70 -12.51 22.14 -6.76
C LEU A 70 -11.49 23.21 -7.20
N MET A 71 -11.85 24.07 -8.14
CA MET A 71 -11.05 25.25 -8.52
C MET A 71 -11.01 26.29 -7.40
N SER A 72 -12.15 26.56 -6.78
CA SER A 72 -12.22 27.47 -5.63
C SER A 72 -11.41 26.97 -4.43
N LEU A 73 -11.22 25.65 -4.33
CA LEU A 73 -10.38 25.01 -3.31
C LEU A 73 -8.91 24.87 -3.74
N GLU A 74 -8.50 25.39 -4.90
CA GLU A 74 -7.13 25.25 -5.43
C GLU A 74 -6.66 23.78 -5.52
N LEU A 75 -7.59 22.85 -5.76
CA LEU A 75 -7.26 21.45 -6.02
C LEU A 75 -6.98 21.20 -7.48
N PHE A 76 -7.68 21.91 -8.36
CA PHE A 76 -7.54 21.84 -9.80
C PHE A 76 -7.59 23.23 -10.42
N GLU A 77 -7.03 23.36 -11.61
CA GLU A 77 -7.07 24.57 -12.44
C GLU A 77 -7.27 24.16 -13.91
N ILE A 78 -7.80 25.06 -14.73
CA ILE A 78 -7.85 24.86 -16.19
C ILE A 78 -6.70 25.62 -16.82
N GLU A 79 -5.88 24.90 -17.58
CA GLU A 79 -4.87 25.47 -18.45
C GLU A 79 -4.98 24.79 -19.82
N SER A 80 -5.03 25.57 -20.90
CA SER A 80 -5.04 25.03 -22.28
C SER A 80 -6.09 23.93 -22.55
N GLU A 81 -7.34 24.14 -22.10
CA GLU A 81 -8.44 23.14 -22.21
C GLU A 81 -8.17 21.80 -21.50
N GLN A 82 -7.25 21.80 -20.54
CA GLN A 82 -6.95 20.67 -19.69
C GLN A 82 -7.07 21.06 -18.22
N ILE A 83 -7.49 20.10 -17.41
CA ILE A 83 -7.61 20.22 -15.97
C ILE A 83 -6.30 19.71 -15.36
N HIS A 84 -5.59 20.62 -14.71
CA HIS A 84 -4.31 20.40 -14.04
C HIS A 84 -4.45 20.48 -12.52
N SER A 85 -3.49 19.93 -11.79
CA SER A 85 -3.41 20.06 -10.34
C SER A 85 -1.97 20.26 -9.89
N ASN A 86 -1.62 21.49 -9.52
CA ASN A 86 -0.34 21.80 -8.88
C ASN A 86 -0.16 21.04 -7.57
N PHE A 87 -1.24 20.91 -6.80
CA PHE A 87 -1.25 20.15 -5.55
C PHE A 87 -0.86 18.68 -5.76
N LEU A 88 -1.54 17.97 -6.65
CA LEU A 88 -1.26 16.55 -6.92
C LEU A 88 0.10 16.35 -7.61
N THR A 89 0.49 17.27 -8.49
CA THR A 89 1.79 17.23 -9.18
C THR A 89 2.94 17.37 -8.18
N SER A 90 2.85 18.33 -7.27
CA SER A 90 3.81 18.51 -6.18
C SER A 90 3.88 17.27 -5.29
N LEU A 91 2.72 16.72 -4.93
CA LEU A 91 2.62 15.51 -4.11
C LEU A 91 3.26 14.29 -4.81
N LYS A 92 3.07 14.16 -6.13
CA LYS A 92 3.69 13.10 -6.95
C LYS A 92 5.20 13.26 -7.06
N SER A 93 5.69 14.49 -7.19
CA SER A 93 7.12 14.82 -7.15
C SER A 93 7.75 14.46 -5.79
N GLN A 94 7.07 14.80 -4.69
CA GLN A 94 7.53 14.43 -3.35
C GLN A 94 7.56 12.90 -3.16
N ALA A 95 6.55 12.18 -3.66
CA ALA A 95 6.53 10.72 -3.62
C ALA A 95 7.71 10.10 -4.40
N LEU A 96 8.04 10.65 -5.58
CA LEU A 96 9.21 10.26 -6.37
C LEU A 96 10.52 10.48 -5.60
N GLN A 97 10.70 11.67 -5.02
CA GLN A 97 11.89 11.99 -4.22
C GLN A 97 12.03 11.06 -3.01
N ASN A 98 10.95 10.81 -2.28
CA ASN A 98 10.93 9.91 -1.14
C ASN A 98 11.30 8.46 -1.53
N GLN A 99 10.82 7.99 -2.68
CA GLN A 99 11.18 6.69 -3.21
C GLN A 99 12.68 6.61 -3.54
N GLN A 100 13.21 7.64 -4.21
CA GLN A 100 14.62 7.71 -4.59
C GLN A 100 15.53 7.72 -3.35
N MET A 101 15.23 8.58 -2.37
CA MET A 101 15.97 8.65 -1.11
C MET A 101 15.98 7.31 -0.36
N LYS A 102 14.84 6.62 -0.29
CA LYS A 102 14.75 5.28 0.34
C LYS A 102 15.58 4.24 -0.40
N SER A 103 15.52 4.25 -1.75
CA SER A 103 16.33 3.38 -2.59
C SER A 103 17.83 3.62 -2.36
N ASP A 104 18.28 4.88 -2.39
CA ASP A 104 19.70 5.21 -2.28
C ASP A 104 20.23 4.91 -0.88
N LYS A 105 19.44 5.17 0.17
CA LYS A 105 19.78 4.75 1.53
C LYS A 105 19.95 3.23 1.62
N ALA A 106 19.07 2.46 0.98
CA ALA A 106 19.17 1.00 0.96
C ALA A 106 20.41 0.51 0.19
N LYS A 107 20.71 1.10 -0.97
CA LYS A 107 21.92 0.80 -1.75
C LYS A 107 23.19 1.10 -0.96
N ASN A 108 23.27 2.29 -0.35
CA ASN A 108 24.42 2.71 0.45
C ASN A 108 24.63 1.77 1.64
N ALA A 109 23.55 1.35 2.31
CA ALA A 109 23.62 0.39 3.41
C ALA A 109 24.09 -1.00 2.93
N ALA A 110 23.61 -1.48 1.77
CA ALA A 110 24.04 -2.74 1.20
C ALA A 110 25.52 -2.72 0.80
N GLN A 111 25.97 -1.64 0.14
CA GLN A 111 27.36 -1.46 -0.25
C GLN A 111 28.29 -1.39 0.97
N ALA A 112 27.89 -0.68 2.02
CA ALA A 112 28.64 -0.65 3.28
C ALA A 112 28.78 -2.03 3.94
N ARG A 113 27.77 -2.91 3.80
CA ARG A 113 27.84 -4.29 4.29
C ARG A 113 28.77 -5.15 3.44
N TRP A 114 28.64 -5.11 2.11
CA TRP A 114 29.45 -5.93 1.21
C TRP A 114 30.93 -5.54 1.20
N ASN A 115 31.24 -4.24 1.28
CA ASN A 115 32.63 -3.77 1.33
C ASN A 115 33.36 -4.23 2.60
N LYS A 116 32.64 -4.40 3.73
CA LYS A 116 33.23 -4.95 4.97
C LYS A 116 33.51 -6.46 4.87
N SER A 117 32.68 -7.20 4.14
CA SER A 117 32.89 -8.64 3.91
C SER A 117 34.09 -8.94 3.01
N ALA A 118 34.40 -8.07 2.03
CA ALA A 118 35.61 -8.19 1.21
C ALA A 118 36.91 -7.97 2.01
N SER A 119 36.88 -7.09 3.02
CA SER A 119 38.04 -6.82 3.90
C SER A 119 38.34 -7.98 4.87
N ASN A 120 37.31 -8.67 5.38
CA ASN A 120 37.50 -9.80 6.29
C ASN A 120 37.89 -11.12 5.59
N ALA A 121 37.77 -11.23 4.26
CA ALA A 121 38.24 -12.41 3.51
C ALA A 121 39.77 -12.58 3.55
N GLN A 122 40.53 -11.52 3.88
CA GLN A 122 41.99 -11.59 4.06
C GLN A 122 42.42 -11.87 5.51
N ALA A 123 41.50 -11.82 6.49
CA ALA A 123 41.82 -12.04 7.91
C ALA A 123 41.77 -13.52 8.33
N SER A 124 41.33 -14.44 7.46
CA SER A 124 41.20 -15.87 7.79
C SER A 124 42.42 -16.73 7.49
N ASN A 125 43.55 -16.17 7.03
CA ASN A 125 44.76 -16.96 6.75
C ASN A 125 45.90 -16.78 7.76
N LYS A 126 45.62 -16.23 8.95
CA LYS A 126 46.69 -16.06 9.96
C LYS A 126 46.16 -16.12 11.40
N GLN A 127 45.76 -17.31 11.85
CA GLN A 127 46.09 -17.88 13.17
C GLN A 127 45.34 -19.20 13.39
N VAL A 128 45.87 -20.27 12.80
CA VAL A 128 45.91 -21.57 13.48
C VAL A 128 47.38 -21.78 13.86
N GLN A 129 47.77 -21.25 15.03
CA GLN A 129 49.00 -21.67 15.68
C GLN A 129 48.66 -22.39 16.96
N LYS A 130 49.09 -23.65 16.96
CA LYS A 130 48.96 -24.68 17.97
C LYS A 130 49.54 -24.21 19.30
N ASN A 131 48.87 -24.54 20.41
CA ASN A 131 49.60 -24.96 21.58
C ASN A 131 49.01 -26.28 22.08
N ALA A 132 49.85 -27.31 22.05
CA ALA A 132 49.57 -28.64 22.56
C ALA A 132 50.37 -28.77 23.87
N GLN A 133 49.69 -29.11 24.97
CA GLN A 133 50.33 -29.74 26.11
C GLN A 133 49.38 -30.79 26.69
N ALA A 134 49.81 -32.06 26.55
CA ALA A 134 49.19 -33.29 27.03
C ALA A 134 49.30 -33.40 28.57
N SER A 135 48.34 -34.02 29.26
CA SER A 135 48.34 -35.45 29.67
C SER A 135 46.99 -35.76 30.34
N SER A 136 46.44 -36.96 30.48
CA SER A 136 46.59 -38.33 29.97
C SER A 136 45.41 -39.09 30.63
N GLU A 137 44.77 -40.01 29.88
CA GLU A 137 44.03 -41.20 30.35
C GLU A 137 42.85 -40.97 31.33
N ASP A 138 41.59 -41.16 30.95
CA ASP A 138 41.00 -42.47 30.65
C ASP A 138 39.74 -42.36 29.76
N THR A 139 39.65 -43.27 28.79
CA THR A 139 38.43 -43.74 28.13
C THR A 139 38.40 -45.25 28.36
N PRO A 140 37.25 -45.94 28.48
CA PRO A 140 36.19 -45.83 27.48
C PRO A 140 34.75 -46.07 27.98
N SER A 141 33.74 -45.60 27.25
CA SER A 141 32.65 -46.50 26.83
C SER A 141 31.71 -45.80 25.84
N ILE A 142 31.21 -46.63 24.94
CA ILE A 142 30.50 -46.37 23.70
C ILE A 142 29.02 -46.10 23.97
N ALA A 143 28.44 -45.06 23.33
CA ALA A 143 27.04 -45.07 22.90
C ALA A 143 26.75 -43.93 21.87
N PRO A 144 26.36 -44.24 20.62
CA PRO A 144 25.88 -43.25 19.66
C PRO A 144 24.35 -43.12 19.70
N THR A 145 23.83 -42.12 18.97
CA THR A 145 22.43 -41.93 18.53
C THR A 145 21.52 -41.20 19.54
N LYS A 146 20.70 -40.19 19.20
CA LYS A 146 19.97 -39.90 17.95
C LYS A 146 19.81 -38.39 17.68
N LEU A 147 19.98 -38.02 16.42
CA LEU A 147 19.39 -36.83 15.80
C LEU A 147 17.86 -36.94 15.88
N LYS A 148 17.20 -35.94 16.45
CA LYS A 148 15.73 -35.85 16.48
C LYS A 148 15.26 -35.30 15.14
N GLN A 149 14.84 -36.22 14.29
CA GLN A 149 14.20 -36.00 13.01
C GLN A 149 12.83 -35.34 13.23
N CYS A 150 12.56 -34.25 12.51
CA CYS A 150 11.24 -33.63 12.42
C CYS A 150 10.31 -34.55 11.62
N PRO A 151 9.10 -34.90 12.09
CA PRO A 151 8.11 -35.51 11.22
C PRO A 151 7.30 -34.40 10.54
N SER A 152 7.51 -34.28 9.22
CA SER A 152 6.44 -33.87 8.31
C SER A 152 5.55 -35.08 8.08
N SER A 153 4.24 -34.92 8.25
CA SER A 153 3.24 -35.85 7.73
C SER A 153 2.08 -35.07 7.12
N SER A 154 1.97 -35.14 5.81
CA SER A 154 0.79 -34.82 5.02
C SER A 154 -0.23 -35.97 5.08
N SER A 155 -1.49 -35.65 4.76
CA SER A 155 -2.61 -36.47 4.19
C SER A 155 -3.91 -36.22 4.97
N SER A 156 -4.83 -35.37 4.48
CA SER A 156 -5.87 -35.57 3.45
C SER A 156 -7.03 -36.46 3.89
N SER A 157 -8.22 -35.87 4.02
CA SER A 157 -9.47 -36.52 3.65
C SER A 157 -10.53 -35.48 3.29
N SER A 158 -11.04 -35.65 2.07
CA SER A 158 -12.15 -34.99 1.42
C SER A 158 -13.49 -35.57 1.86
N SER A 159 -14.51 -34.74 1.99
CA SER A 159 -15.89 -35.13 1.68
C SER A 159 -16.68 -33.92 1.18
N SER A 160 -17.02 -34.01 -0.11
CA SER A 160 -18.01 -33.19 -0.79
C SER A 160 -19.42 -33.76 -0.58
N SER A 161 -20.40 -32.90 -0.33
CA SER A 161 -21.78 -33.15 -0.75
C SER A 161 -22.53 -31.84 -0.95
N SER A 162 -22.89 -31.64 -2.20
CA SER A 162 -23.81 -30.66 -2.79
C SER A 162 -25.23 -30.72 -2.23
N SER A 163 -25.93 -29.57 -2.19
CA SER A 163 -27.19 -29.37 -2.94
C SER A 163 -27.88 -28.03 -2.61
N SER A 164 -27.91 -27.15 -3.62
CA SER A 164 -29.07 -26.42 -4.16
C SER A 164 -30.07 -25.65 -3.26
N SER A 165 -30.15 -24.34 -3.57
CA SER A 165 -31.36 -23.52 -3.81
C SER A 165 -32.43 -23.38 -2.72
N SER A 166 -32.70 -22.13 -2.31
CA SER A 166 -34.02 -21.51 -2.50
C SER A 166 -33.98 -20.01 -2.20
N SER A 167 -34.44 -19.25 -3.19
CA SER A 167 -34.80 -17.84 -3.12
C SER A 167 -36.15 -17.69 -2.42
N SER A 168 -36.28 -16.73 -1.51
CA SER A 168 -37.61 -16.17 -1.18
C SER A 168 -37.47 -14.76 -0.60
N ASN A 169 -38.05 -13.81 -1.33
CA ASN A 169 -38.36 -12.45 -0.90
C ASN A 169 -39.08 -12.44 0.45
N PHE A 170 -38.76 -11.44 1.27
CA PHE A 170 -39.71 -10.94 2.26
C PHE A 170 -39.62 -9.41 2.30
N GLU A 171 -40.67 -8.78 1.77
CA GLU A 171 -40.95 -7.36 1.90
C GLU A 171 -41.42 -7.04 3.33
N GLU A 172 -40.87 -5.95 3.85
CA GLU A 172 -41.56 -4.88 4.58
C GLU A 172 -42.40 -5.24 5.84
N LYS A 173 -41.90 -4.80 7.00
CA LYS A 173 -42.68 -3.90 7.87
C LYS A 173 -41.83 -3.11 8.86
N ASN A 174 -42.19 -1.83 8.88
CA ASN A 174 -41.76 -0.74 9.72
C ASN A 174 -41.96 -1.02 11.23
N GLU A 175 -41.09 -0.42 12.06
CA GLU A 175 -41.41 0.42 13.22
C GLU A 175 -40.31 0.39 14.30
N ASN A 176 -39.73 1.58 14.51
CA ASN A 176 -39.19 2.15 15.75
C ASN A 176 -38.67 1.23 16.87
N PHE A 177 -37.36 1.29 17.12
CA PHE A 177 -36.84 1.26 18.49
C PHE A 177 -35.68 2.25 18.66
N LEU A 178 -35.94 3.25 19.51
CA LEU A 178 -34.97 4.17 20.07
C LEU A 178 -33.99 3.43 21.00
N GLU A 179 -32.83 4.05 21.21
CA GLU A 179 -31.81 3.75 22.23
C GLU A 179 -31.09 2.40 22.04
N ASN A 180 -29.76 2.35 21.96
CA ASN A 180 -28.88 2.87 22.98
C ASN A 180 -27.42 2.85 22.51
N SER A 181 -26.69 3.93 22.80
CA SER A 181 -25.35 3.92 23.38
C SER A 181 -24.19 3.16 22.71
N LYS A 182 -23.14 3.94 22.45
CA LYS A 182 -21.73 3.69 22.82
C LYS A 182 -20.88 2.94 21.80
N TRP A 183 -20.17 3.72 20.99
CA TRP A 183 -18.85 3.33 20.50
C TRP A 183 -17.87 4.48 20.71
N ILE A 184 -16.90 4.20 21.58
CA ILE A 184 -15.58 4.84 21.67
C ILE A 184 -14.90 4.75 20.31
#